data_AF-A0A1Q8ZXB2-F1
#
_entry.id   AF-A0A1Q8ZXB2-F1
#
_cell.length_a   1.000
_cell.length_b   1.000
_cell.length_c   1.000
_cell.angle_alpha   90.00
_cell.angle_beta   90.00
_cell.angle_gamma   90.00
#
_symmetry.space_group_name_H-M   'P 1'
#
loop_
_entity.id
_entity.type
_entity.pdbx_description
1 polymer ?
#
loop_
_entity_poly.entity_id
_entity_poly.type
_entity_poly.pdbx_seq_one_letter_code
_entity_poly.pdbx_strand_id
1 'polypeptide(L)'
;MEIEHMIHKPRRATKITVFLTAVSVMWMFAFSISSAQDAPVNSKLNDTILACFMPPPGATHIAVISATFAEDGSFKEKPKIVESGEGSIDAAFAAAALRAVMRCEPRIAEFHLKGVVSFRFDPSSMSLGTQTTDIPDVPSPARLQAMATAADQLRDIVKKRRQSGQSISPTQPEIAPLLSVLCAPQEAERLKNASLKQYELVSQYARHVNTVMAVYEAETERGPQALITERTRQLGACFDATLWTGTVTLSMFETFFSATPALSNSPEWIVTRKTFHKSLFTATEGVLDGYRLDGIGSDWCLARIRPLDAMTRELIPTMPAEQKKRLRQSLRLAAKCGPKVQEQLQPIAKTIER
;
A
#
# COMPACT_ATOMS: atom_id res chain seq x y z
N MET A 1 15.03 60.35 34.14
CA MET A 1 15.94 59.25 34.55
C MET A 1 15.03 58.18 35.13
N GLU A 2 15.27 56.90 34.80
CA GLU A 2 14.33 55.74 34.87
C GLU A 2 13.33 55.66 33.70
N ILE A 3 12.83 54.49 33.28
CA ILE A 3 13.39 53.25 32.68
C ILE A 3 12.14 52.42 32.27
N GLU A 4 12.19 51.75 31.12
CA GLU A 4 11.40 50.55 30.68
C GLU A 4 9.85 50.53 30.68
N HIS A 5 9.27 50.25 29.50
CA HIS A 5 8.82 48.88 29.17
C HIS A 5 8.34 48.78 27.71
N MET A 6 9.24 48.31 26.83
CA MET A 6 8.85 47.67 25.56
C MET A 6 8.73 46.17 25.81
N ILE A 7 7.53 45.60 25.66
CA ILE A 7 7.34 44.16 25.55
C ILE A 7 7.50 43.78 24.07
N HIS A 8 8.73 43.49 23.67
CA HIS A 8 9.02 42.82 22.41
C HIS A 8 8.88 41.30 22.61
N LYS A 9 7.88 40.72 21.93
CA LYS A 9 7.69 39.27 21.81
C LYS A 9 8.82 38.68 20.93
N PRO A 10 9.61 37.69 21.40
CA PRO A 10 10.72 37.18 20.62
C PRO A 10 10.26 36.24 19.49
N ARG A 11 10.48 36.68 18.24
CA ARG A 11 10.53 35.80 17.06
C ARG A 11 11.77 34.92 17.17
N ARG A 12 11.60 33.62 17.48
CA ARG A 12 12.64 32.61 17.24
C ARG A 12 12.50 32.08 15.82
N ALA A 13 13.23 32.71 14.90
CA ALA A 13 13.64 32.09 13.65
C ALA A 13 14.76 31.09 13.96
N THR A 14 14.40 29.81 14.11
CA THR A 14 15.39 28.75 14.21
C THR A 14 15.77 28.32 12.79
N LYS A 15 16.97 28.71 12.39
CA LYS A 15 17.67 28.23 11.21
C LYS A 15 17.76 26.70 11.26
N ILE A 16 17.07 26.00 10.36
CA ILE A 16 17.36 24.60 10.06
C ILE A 16 18.13 24.58 8.74
N THR A 17 19.40 24.23 8.88
CA THR A 17 20.42 24.13 7.85
C THR A 17 20.02 23.13 6.77
N VAL A 18 20.09 23.58 5.52
CA VAL A 18 19.95 22.78 4.29
C VAL A 18 21.09 21.77 4.22
N PHE A 19 20.79 20.49 4.46
CA PHE A 19 21.62 19.34 4.12
C PHE A 19 20.73 18.36 3.34
N LEU A 20 20.53 18.60 2.04
CA LEU A 20 19.74 17.70 1.18
C LEU A 20 20.10 17.89 -0.30
N THR A 21 21.38 17.70 -0.64
CA THR A 21 21.84 17.58 -2.04
C THR A 21 23.07 16.68 -2.13
N ALA A 22 22.94 15.38 -1.81
CA ALA A 22 23.98 14.37 -2.15
C ALA A 22 23.54 12.90 -1.91
N VAL A 23 22.37 12.45 -2.39
CA VAL A 23 22.09 11.00 -2.52
C VAL A 23 21.11 10.78 -3.69
N SER A 24 21.54 10.96 -4.93
CA SER A 24 20.66 10.76 -6.10
C SER A 24 21.33 10.10 -7.31
N VAL A 25 22.50 9.47 -7.16
CA VAL A 25 23.15 8.74 -8.26
C VAL A 25 23.77 7.46 -7.75
N MET A 26 22.96 6.41 -7.63
CA MET A 26 23.34 5.00 -7.79
C MET A 26 22.08 4.16 -7.59
N TRP A 27 22.13 2.88 -7.96
CA TRP A 27 21.06 1.87 -7.93
C TRP A 27 20.40 1.61 -9.28
N MET A 28 21.23 1.25 -10.27
CA MET A 28 20.89 0.19 -11.22
C MET A 28 21.61 -1.09 -10.77
N PHE A 29 20.87 -2.07 -10.25
CA PHE A 29 21.25 -3.48 -10.36
C PHE A 29 19.97 -4.30 -10.52
N ALA A 30 19.82 -4.87 -11.71
CA ALA A 30 18.82 -5.88 -12.01
C ALA A 30 19.35 -7.23 -11.52
N PHE A 31 18.67 -7.86 -10.56
CA PHE A 31 18.84 -9.27 -10.26
C PHE A 31 17.61 -10.02 -10.78
N SER A 32 17.81 -10.84 -11.81
CA SER A 32 16.81 -11.78 -12.30
C SER A 32 16.75 -12.98 -11.37
N ILE A 33 15.61 -13.24 -10.72
CA ILE A 33 15.33 -14.52 -10.05
C ILE A 33 13.92 -14.98 -10.42
N SER A 34 13.85 -16.21 -10.90
CA SER A 34 12.65 -16.97 -11.31
C SER A 34 11.69 -17.19 -10.14
N SER A 35 10.39 -16.95 -10.34
CA SER A 35 9.35 -17.09 -9.31
C SER A 35 8.56 -18.39 -9.45
N ALA A 36 8.59 -19.22 -8.41
CA ALA A 36 7.63 -20.30 -8.18
C ALA A 36 6.93 -20.10 -6.81
N GLN A 37 5.59 -19.96 -6.86
CA GLN A 37 4.49 -20.36 -5.93
C GLN A 37 4.61 -20.13 -4.41
N ASP A 38 3.56 -19.97 -3.59
CA ASP A 38 2.10 -19.68 -3.68
C ASP A 38 1.72 -19.19 -2.24
N ALA A 39 0.65 -18.39 -2.06
CA ALA A 39 0.14 -17.93 -0.76
C ALA A 39 -1.23 -18.59 -0.42
N PRO A 40 -1.64 -18.69 0.87
CA PRO A 40 -2.67 -19.64 1.30
C PRO A 40 -4.10 -19.13 1.07
N VAL A 41 -4.94 -20.04 0.56
CA VAL A 41 -6.35 -19.85 0.20
C VAL A 41 -7.26 -20.23 1.38
N ASN A 42 -8.45 -19.62 1.45
CA ASN A 42 -9.55 -19.98 2.34
C ASN A 42 -9.92 -21.47 2.18
N SER A 43 -9.44 -22.32 3.10
CA SER A 43 -9.47 -23.79 2.98
C SER A 43 -10.85 -24.36 2.66
N LYS A 44 -11.93 -23.76 3.18
CA LYS A 44 -13.31 -24.22 2.96
C LYS A 44 -13.79 -24.13 1.51
N LEU A 45 -13.35 -23.12 0.75
CA LEU A 45 -13.73 -22.98 -0.67
C LEU A 45 -13.06 -24.07 -1.50
N ASN A 46 -11.79 -24.34 -1.21
CA ASN A 46 -11.03 -25.39 -1.87
C ASN A 46 -11.63 -26.77 -1.59
N ASP A 47 -11.94 -27.07 -0.33
CA ASP A 47 -12.58 -28.33 0.05
C ASP A 47 -13.93 -28.53 -0.67
N THR A 48 -14.69 -27.44 -0.81
CA THR A 48 -15.99 -27.45 -1.52
C THR A 48 -15.82 -27.84 -2.97
N ILE A 49 -14.87 -27.24 -3.68
CA ILE A 49 -14.65 -27.50 -5.11
C ILE A 49 -13.98 -28.86 -5.33
N LEU A 50 -13.05 -29.25 -4.46
CA LEU A 50 -12.43 -30.58 -4.48
C LEU A 50 -13.46 -31.69 -4.26
N ALA A 51 -14.52 -31.45 -3.47
CA ALA A 51 -15.63 -32.40 -3.33
C ALA A 51 -16.40 -32.65 -4.64
N CYS A 52 -16.36 -31.72 -5.60
CA CYS A 52 -16.93 -31.89 -6.93
C CYS A 52 -15.93 -32.42 -7.96
N PHE A 53 -14.65 -32.54 -7.61
CA PHE A 53 -13.58 -32.86 -8.53
C PHE A 53 -13.32 -34.36 -8.60
N MET A 54 -13.37 -34.91 -9.83
CA MET A 54 -13.04 -36.30 -10.12
C MET A 54 -11.93 -36.32 -11.16
N PRO A 55 -10.65 -36.26 -10.74
CA PRO A 55 -9.54 -36.20 -11.66
C PRO A 55 -9.31 -37.54 -12.37
N PRO A 56 -9.00 -37.54 -13.68
CA PRO A 56 -8.42 -38.71 -14.32
C PRO A 56 -6.99 -38.94 -13.78
N PRO A 57 -6.55 -40.20 -13.64
CA PRO A 57 -5.18 -40.50 -13.23
C PRO A 57 -4.17 -40.13 -14.33
N GLY A 58 -2.95 -39.77 -13.92
CA GLY A 58 -1.79 -39.63 -14.81
C GLY A 58 -1.56 -38.24 -15.40
N ALA A 59 -2.32 -37.22 -15.00
CA ALA A 59 -2.02 -35.84 -15.34
C ALA A 59 -0.74 -35.37 -14.66
N THR A 60 0.08 -34.59 -15.36
CA THR A 60 1.36 -34.06 -14.85
C THR A 60 1.41 -32.54 -14.87
N HIS A 61 0.50 -31.90 -15.59
CA HIS A 61 0.43 -30.45 -15.71
C HIS A 61 -0.78 -29.87 -15.00
N ILE A 62 -0.65 -28.61 -14.63
CA ILE A 62 -1.67 -27.86 -13.92
C ILE A 62 -2.79 -27.45 -14.89
N ALA A 63 -4.02 -27.40 -14.37
CA ALA A 63 -5.15 -26.82 -15.08
C ALA A 63 -5.61 -25.54 -14.39
N VAL A 64 -5.89 -24.49 -15.16
CA VAL A 64 -6.45 -23.23 -14.65
C VAL A 64 -7.80 -22.96 -15.29
N ILE A 65 -8.82 -22.82 -14.46
CA ILE A 65 -10.21 -22.57 -14.86
C ILE A 65 -10.60 -21.16 -14.45
N SER A 66 -10.94 -20.29 -15.41
CA SER A 66 -11.44 -18.95 -15.13
C SER A 66 -12.98 -18.92 -15.12
N ALA A 67 -13.56 -18.27 -14.13
CA ALA A 67 -14.99 -18.05 -13.96
C ALA A 67 -15.25 -16.57 -13.63
N THR A 68 -16.23 -15.96 -14.28
CA THR A 68 -16.63 -14.58 -13.98
C THR A 68 -17.87 -14.59 -13.12
N PHE A 69 -17.83 -13.92 -11.98
CA PHE A 69 -18.94 -13.87 -11.01
C PHE A 69 -19.73 -12.56 -11.11
N ALA A 70 -21.06 -12.68 -11.00
CA ALA A 70 -21.98 -11.56 -10.87
C ALA A 70 -22.06 -11.07 -9.40
N GLU A 71 -22.79 -9.98 -9.16
CA GLU A 71 -22.90 -9.39 -7.82
C GLU A 71 -23.61 -10.31 -6.80
N ASP A 72 -24.41 -11.24 -7.28
CA ASP A 72 -25.12 -12.26 -6.50
C ASP A 72 -24.28 -13.52 -6.22
N GLY A 73 -23.04 -13.59 -6.74
CA GLY A 73 -22.16 -14.75 -6.59
C GLY A 73 -22.41 -15.89 -7.58
N SER A 74 -23.33 -15.74 -8.54
CA SER A 74 -23.53 -16.69 -9.64
C SER A 74 -22.50 -16.48 -10.76
N PHE A 75 -22.36 -17.44 -11.67
CA PHE A 75 -21.53 -17.24 -12.85
C PHE A 75 -22.19 -16.26 -13.84
N LYS A 76 -21.56 -15.10 -14.04
CA LYS A 76 -21.92 -14.13 -15.08
C LYS A 76 -21.72 -14.71 -16.48
N GLU A 77 -20.68 -15.51 -16.67
CA GLU A 77 -20.37 -16.23 -17.91
C GLU A 77 -19.96 -17.67 -17.60
N LYS A 78 -20.17 -18.57 -18.57
CA LYS A 78 -19.71 -19.96 -18.44
C LYS A 78 -18.20 -19.99 -18.17
N PRO A 79 -17.75 -20.69 -17.11
CA PRO A 79 -16.32 -20.85 -16.85
C PRO A 79 -15.57 -21.46 -18.04
N LYS A 80 -14.30 -21.10 -18.20
CA LYS A 80 -13.45 -21.47 -19.34
C LYS A 80 -12.11 -22.00 -18.84
N ILE A 81 -11.53 -22.94 -19.60
CA ILE A 81 -10.16 -23.40 -19.39
C ILE A 81 -9.22 -22.32 -19.94
N VAL A 82 -8.30 -21.83 -19.11
CA VAL A 82 -7.28 -20.83 -19.48
C VAL A 82 -5.92 -21.48 -19.65
N GLU A 83 -5.63 -22.51 -18.87
CA GLU A 83 -4.39 -23.29 -18.94
C GLU A 83 -4.72 -24.78 -18.88
N SER A 84 -4.11 -25.54 -19.77
CA SER A 84 -4.10 -27.00 -19.78
C SER A 84 -2.73 -27.48 -20.26
N GLY A 85 -2.23 -28.57 -19.69
CA GLY A 85 -1.03 -29.24 -20.20
C GLY A 85 -1.19 -29.82 -21.60
N GLU A 86 -0.09 -30.33 -22.12
CA GLU A 86 -0.04 -30.93 -23.45
C GLU A 86 -0.45 -32.42 -23.42
N GLY A 87 -1.31 -32.82 -24.34
CA GLY A 87 -1.72 -34.21 -24.52
C GLY A 87 -3.14 -34.51 -24.00
N SER A 88 -3.62 -35.71 -24.31
CA SER A 88 -5.00 -36.12 -24.06
C SER A 88 -5.34 -36.25 -22.57
N ILE A 89 -4.36 -36.62 -21.74
CA ILE A 89 -4.54 -36.81 -20.30
C ILE A 89 -4.67 -35.46 -19.58
N ASP A 90 -3.81 -34.50 -19.88
CA ASP A 90 -3.88 -33.16 -19.28
C ASP A 90 -5.11 -32.37 -19.77
N ALA A 91 -5.52 -32.57 -21.04
CA ALA A 91 -6.78 -32.02 -21.54
C ALA A 91 -8.00 -32.62 -20.82
N ALA A 92 -7.99 -33.93 -20.55
CA ALA A 92 -9.05 -34.59 -19.78
C ALA A 92 -9.07 -34.11 -18.31
N PHE A 93 -7.90 -33.83 -17.74
CA PHE A 93 -7.76 -33.27 -16.39
C PHE A 93 -8.33 -31.84 -16.33
N ALA A 94 -7.98 -30.97 -17.28
CA ALA A 94 -8.55 -29.63 -17.39
C ALA A 94 -10.08 -29.64 -17.61
N ALA A 95 -10.57 -30.58 -18.42
CA ALA A 95 -12.02 -30.77 -18.61
C ALA A 95 -12.71 -31.29 -17.34
N ALA A 96 -12.05 -32.12 -16.53
CA ALA A 96 -12.56 -32.54 -15.23
C ALA A 96 -12.60 -31.38 -14.22
N ALA A 97 -11.56 -30.54 -14.22
CA ALA A 97 -11.49 -29.33 -13.38
C ALA A 97 -12.62 -28.35 -13.73
N LEU A 98 -12.84 -28.10 -15.02
CA LEU A 98 -13.95 -27.26 -15.49
C LEU A 98 -15.32 -27.81 -15.03
N ARG A 99 -15.53 -29.12 -15.15
CA ARG A 99 -16.77 -29.77 -14.68
C ARG A 99 -16.96 -29.66 -13.17
N ALA A 100 -15.88 -29.71 -12.39
CA ALA A 100 -15.95 -29.55 -10.94
C ALA A 100 -16.43 -28.14 -10.56
N VAL A 101 -15.83 -27.10 -11.15
CA VAL A 101 -16.23 -25.69 -10.93
C VAL A 101 -17.70 -25.47 -11.31
N MET A 102 -18.14 -25.98 -12.48
CA MET A 102 -19.54 -25.86 -12.89
C MET A 102 -20.51 -26.65 -11.99
N ARG A 103 -20.14 -27.86 -11.55
CA ARG A 103 -21.00 -28.70 -10.70
C ARG A 103 -21.17 -28.12 -9.30
N CYS A 104 -20.14 -27.46 -8.79
CA CYS A 104 -20.14 -26.87 -7.45
C CYS A 104 -20.70 -25.44 -7.40
N GLU A 105 -21.20 -24.88 -8.51
CA GLU A 105 -21.71 -23.50 -8.60
C GLU A 105 -22.61 -23.09 -7.42
N PRO A 106 -23.66 -23.86 -7.04
CA PRO A 106 -24.55 -23.43 -5.97
C PRO A 106 -23.82 -23.28 -4.62
N ARG A 107 -22.80 -24.10 -4.38
CA ARG A 107 -21.99 -24.05 -3.16
C ARG A 107 -20.90 -22.98 -3.22
N ILE A 108 -20.38 -22.69 -4.42
CA ILE A 108 -19.42 -21.60 -4.63
C ILE A 108 -20.10 -20.23 -4.45
N ALA A 109 -21.37 -20.10 -4.85
CA ALA A 109 -22.13 -18.87 -4.71
C ALA A 109 -22.27 -18.40 -3.25
N GLU A 110 -22.29 -19.32 -2.28
CA GLU A 110 -22.32 -19.02 -0.83
C GLU A 110 -21.09 -18.23 -0.35
N PHE A 111 -20.00 -18.25 -1.11
CA PHE A 111 -18.77 -17.51 -0.79
C PHE A 111 -18.78 -16.07 -1.32
N HIS A 112 -19.86 -15.65 -1.99
CA HIS A 112 -20.07 -14.28 -2.50
C HIS A 112 -18.86 -13.71 -3.27
N LEU A 113 -18.23 -14.56 -4.10
CA LEU A 113 -17.11 -14.17 -4.96
C LEU A 113 -17.55 -13.11 -5.97
N LYS A 114 -16.65 -12.19 -6.32
CA LYS A 114 -16.90 -11.10 -7.26
C LYS A 114 -15.79 -11.01 -8.28
N GLY A 115 -16.13 -10.59 -9.51
CA GLY A 115 -15.14 -10.40 -10.57
C GLY A 115 -14.74 -11.72 -11.22
N VAL A 116 -13.63 -11.71 -11.95
CA VAL A 116 -13.10 -12.93 -12.58
C VAL A 116 -12.33 -13.71 -11.51
N VAL A 117 -12.37 -15.04 -11.53
CA VAL A 117 -11.68 -15.94 -10.60
C VAL A 117 -11.12 -17.14 -11.36
N SER A 118 -9.84 -17.38 -11.20
CA SER A 118 -9.05 -18.50 -11.71
C SER A 118 -8.84 -19.59 -10.65
N PHE A 119 -9.39 -20.78 -10.86
CA PHE A 119 -9.16 -21.95 -10.03
C PHE A 119 -8.02 -22.80 -10.63
N ARG A 120 -6.95 -22.99 -9.88
CA ARG A 120 -5.74 -23.73 -10.23
C ARG A 120 -5.77 -25.13 -9.61
N PHE A 121 -5.77 -26.16 -10.43
CA PHE A 121 -5.80 -27.56 -10.02
C PHE A 121 -4.42 -28.19 -10.23
N ASP A 122 -3.78 -28.65 -9.15
CA ASP A 122 -2.47 -29.29 -9.21
C ASP A 122 -2.60 -30.83 -9.07
N PRO A 123 -2.20 -31.61 -10.10
CA PRO A 123 -2.24 -33.06 -10.04
C PRO A 123 -1.25 -33.67 -9.02
N SER A 124 -0.18 -32.94 -8.66
CA SER A 124 0.90 -33.43 -7.79
C SER A 124 0.52 -33.44 -6.31
N SER A 125 -0.40 -32.55 -5.93
CA SER A 125 -0.81 -32.34 -4.53
C SER A 125 -2.30 -32.62 -4.29
N MET A 126 -3.08 -32.93 -5.34
CA MET A 126 -4.55 -32.90 -5.33
C MET A 126 -5.09 -31.68 -4.57
N SER A 127 -4.39 -30.56 -4.69
CA SER A 127 -4.75 -29.31 -4.05
C SER A 127 -5.37 -28.37 -5.07
N LEU A 128 -6.32 -27.56 -4.60
CA LEU A 128 -6.87 -26.47 -5.35
C LEU A 128 -6.29 -25.16 -4.86
N GLY A 129 -5.78 -24.33 -5.75
CA GLY A 129 -5.54 -22.91 -5.51
C GLY A 129 -6.70 -22.11 -6.10
N THR A 130 -7.41 -21.31 -5.31
CA THR A 130 -8.33 -20.32 -5.87
C THR A 130 -7.58 -18.99 -5.99
N GLN A 131 -7.32 -18.55 -7.21
CA GLN A 131 -6.85 -17.21 -7.53
C GLN A 131 -8.05 -16.43 -8.03
N THR A 132 -8.73 -15.63 -7.23
CA THR A 132 -9.56 -14.56 -7.78
C THR A 132 -8.70 -13.80 -8.82
N THR A 133 -9.16 -13.62 -10.05
CA THR A 133 -8.64 -12.57 -10.95
C THR A 133 -9.13 -11.23 -10.40
N ASP A 134 -8.68 -10.99 -9.18
CA ASP A 134 -8.41 -9.69 -8.66
C ASP A 134 -7.34 -9.08 -9.56
N ILE A 135 -7.46 -7.77 -9.74
CA ILE A 135 -6.33 -6.91 -10.09
C ILE A 135 -5.10 -7.49 -9.37
N PRO A 136 -3.98 -7.75 -10.06
CA PRO A 136 -2.92 -8.57 -9.49
C PRO A 136 -2.51 -8.02 -8.12
N ASP A 137 -2.35 -8.91 -7.13
CA ASP A 137 -1.92 -8.59 -5.75
C ASP A 137 -0.64 -7.75 -5.74
N VAL A 138 0.11 -7.87 -6.84
CA VAL A 138 1.36 -7.19 -7.07
C VAL A 138 1.32 -6.41 -8.39
N PRO A 139 1.73 -5.13 -8.41
CA PRO A 139 1.76 -4.29 -9.60
C PRO A 139 2.48 -4.95 -10.77
N SER A 140 1.93 -4.83 -11.99
CA SER A 140 2.62 -5.32 -13.19
C SER A 140 3.87 -4.49 -13.50
N PRO A 141 4.85 -5.02 -14.27
CA PRO A 141 6.00 -4.24 -14.70
C PRO A 141 5.62 -2.94 -15.44
N ALA A 142 4.60 -3.00 -16.30
CA ALA A 142 4.08 -1.82 -16.99
C ALA A 142 3.49 -0.78 -16.01
N ARG A 143 2.83 -1.26 -14.94
CA ARG A 143 2.29 -0.40 -13.88
C ARG A 143 3.41 0.29 -13.09
N LEU A 144 4.46 -0.43 -12.74
CA LEU A 144 5.64 0.14 -12.08
C LEU A 144 6.37 1.14 -12.96
N GLN A 145 6.51 0.85 -14.25
CA GLN A 145 7.10 1.78 -15.21
C GLN A 145 6.30 3.08 -15.30
N ALA A 146 4.96 2.99 -15.33
CA ALA A 146 4.09 4.17 -15.31
C ALA A 146 4.27 4.99 -14.01
N MET A 147 4.41 4.33 -12.85
CA MET A 147 4.71 5.00 -11.59
C MET A 147 6.08 5.65 -11.59
N ALA A 148 7.10 4.98 -12.12
CA ALA A 148 8.45 5.51 -12.23
C ALA A 148 8.45 6.79 -13.06
N THR A 149 7.84 6.76 -14.25
CA THR A 149 7.69 7.94 -15.11
C THR A 149 6.93 9.07 -14.42
N ALA A 150 5.81 8.76 -13.74
CA ALA A 150 5.04 9.78 -13.01
C ALA A 150 5.83 10.37 -11.83
N ALA A 151 6.58 9.55 -11.10
CA ALA A 151 7.42 10.00 -9.99
C ALA A 151 8.56 10.90 -10.47
N ASP A 152 9.22 10.55 -11.58
CA ASP A 152 10.29 11.37 -12.15
C ASP A 152 9.77 12.72 -12.63
N GLN A 153 8.65 12.74 -13.35
CA GLN A 153 7.97 13.98 -13.76
C GLN A 153 7.57 14.84 -12.56
N LEU A 154 7.04 14.23 -11.50
CA LEU A 154 6.66 14.95 -10.29
C LEU A 154 7.88 15.56 -9.58
N ARG A 155 8.99 14.82 -9.47
CA ARG A 155 10.25 15.33 -8.89
C ARG A 155 10.76 16.54 -9.66
N ASP A 156 10.73 16.47 -10.99
CA ASP A 156 11.19 17.58 -11.84
C ASP A 156 10.31 18.83 -11.68
N ILE A 157 8.98 18.66 -11.63
CA ILE A 157 8.05 19.78 -11.39
C ILE A 157 8.31 20.40 -10.01
N VAL A 158 8.36 19.58 -8.95
CA VAL A 158 8.60 20.05 -7.58
C VAL A 158 9.95 20.78 -7.49
N LYS A 159 11.01 20.23 -8.11
CA LYS A 159 12.34 20.85 -8.14
C LYS A 159 12.32 22.21 -8.83
N LYS A 160 11.75 22.30 -10.04
CA LYS A 160 11.65 23.55 -10.81
C LYS A 160 10.82 24.61 -10.08
N ARG A 161 9.69 24.23 -9.49
CA ARG A 161 8.83 25.15 -8.73
C ARG A 161 9.51 25.65 -7.46
N ARG A 162 10.23 24.78 -6.73
CA ARG A 162 11.04 25.20 -5.58
C ARG A 162 12.13 26.20 -5.96
N GLN A 163 12.82 25.97 -7.08
CA GLN A 163 13.87 26.88 -7.56
C GLN A 163 13.32 28.24 -8.01
N SER A 164 12.10 28.28 -8.55
CA SER A 164 11.44 29.51 -9.02
C SER A 164 10.55 30.18 -7.97
N GLY A 165 10.43 29.61 -6.77
CA GLY A 165 9.54 30.10 -5.71
C GLY A 165 8.04 29.99 -6.04
N GLN A 166 7.67 29.19 -7.04
CA GLN A 166 6.27 28.97 -7.42
C GLN A 166 5.60 28.00 -6.46
N SER A 167 4.32 28.26 -6.13
CA SER A 167 3.52 27.34 -5.31
C SER A 167 3.24 26.04 -6.05
N ILE A 168 3.26 24.92 -5.32
CA ILE A 168 2.91 23.59 -5.80
C ILE A 168 1.48 23.31 -5.33
N SER A 169 0.59 22.82 -6.20
CA SER A 169 -0.76 22.46 -5.77
C SER A 169 -1.12 21.07 -6.29
N PRO A 170 -1.66 20.16 -5.44
CA PRO A 170 -2.10 18.84 -5.89
C PRO A 170 -3.12 18.87 -7.03
N THR A 171 -3.90 19.96 -7.15
CA THR A 171 -4.89 20.19 -8.21
C THR A 171 -4.37 20.80 -9.50
N GLN A 172 -3.07 21.15 -9.57
CA GLN A 172 -2.52 21.68 -10.82
C GLN A 172 -2.68 20.65 -11.96
N PRO A 173 -3.09 21.07 -13.18
CA PRO A 173 -3.34 20.16 -14.29
C PRO A 173 -2.17 19.22 -14.63
N GLU A 174 -0.94 19.67 -14.38
CA GLU A 174 0.27 18.89 -14.59
C GLU A 174 0.66 17.99 -13.40
N ILE A 175 0.07 18.19 -12.22
CA ILE A 175 0.35 17.41 -10.99
C ILE A 175 -0.74 16.38 -10.73
N ALA A 176 -2.02 16.75 -10.87
CA ALA A 176 -3.15 15.90 -10.52
C ALA A 176 -3.13 14.53 -11.25
N PRO A 177 -2.82 14.45 -12.57
CA PRO A 177 -2.71 13.16 -13.25
C PRO A 177 -1.57 12.31 -12.69
N LEU A 178 -0.43 12.90 -12.34
CA LEU A 178 0.70 12.18 -11.76
C LEU A 178 0.34 11.60 -10.39
N LEU A 179 -0.36 12.38 -9.55
CA LEU A 179 -0.86 11.90 -8.28
C LEU A 179 -1.88 10.78 -8.44
N SER A 180 -2.75 10.82 -9.46
CA SER A 180 -3.68 9.71 -9.72
C SER A 180 -2.97 8.39 -10.06
N VAL A 181 -1.82 8.47 -10.75
CA VAL A 181 -0.98 7.31 -11.05
C VAL A 181 -0.22 6.82 -9.81
N LEU A 182 0.25 7.73 -8.96
CA LEU A 182 1.07 7.38 -7.79
C LEU A 182 0.23 6.94 -6.58
N CYS A 183 -0.96 7.51 -6.40
CA CYS A 183 -1.74 7.40 -5.17
C CYS A 183 -2.93 6.44 -5.31
N ALA A 184 -2.64 5.14 -5.43
CA ALA A 184 -3.64 4.09 -5.56
C ALA A 184 -3.77 3.27 -4.25
N PRO A 185 -4.53 3.73 -3.24
CA PRO A 185 -4.53 3.12 -1.90
C PRO A 185 -5.04 1.67 -1.88
N GLN A 186 -5.98 1.31 -2.75
CA GLN A 186 -6.47 -0.06 -2.86
C GLN A 186 -5.43 -1.02 -3.46
N GLU A 187 -4.56 -0.52 -4.33
CA GLU A 187 -3.42 -1.29 -4.85
C GLU A 187 -2.33 -1.43 -3.79
N ALA A 188 -2.02 -0.33 -3.10
CA ALA A 188 -1.08 -0.32 -1.98
C ALA A 188 -1.51 -1.28 -0.85
N GLU A 189 -2.80 -1.35 -0.50
CA GLU A 189 -3.29 -2.27 0.51
C GLU A 189 -3.07 -3.74 0.12
N ARG A 190 -3.29 -4.08 -1.16
CA ARG A 190 -3.16 -5.47 -1.65
C ARG A 190 -1.73 -6.00 -1.57
N LEU A 191 -0.74 -5.11 -1.54
CA LEU A 191 0.66 -5.50 -1.29
C LEU A 191 0.86 -6.21 0.05
N LYS A 192 -0.08 -6.13 1.00
CA LYS A 192 -0.03 -6.93 2.24
C LYS A 192 -0.03 -8.45 1.98
N ASN A 193 -0.51 -8.86 0.82
CA ASN A 193 -0.53 -10.25 0.36
C ASN A 193 0.78 -10.63 -0.37
N ALA A 194 1.67 -9.67 -0.62
CA ALA A 194 2.91 -9.92 -1.34
C ALA A 194 3.85 -10.80 -0.48
N SER A 195 4.46 -11.78 -1.13
CA SER A 195 5.46 -12.65 -0.53
C SER A 195 6.82 -11.96 -0.44
N LEU A 196 7.72 -12.49 0.41
CA LEU A 196 9.09 -11.99 0.50
C LEU A 196 9.85 -12.05 -0.84
N LYS A 197 9.51 -12.99 -1.74
CA LYS A 197 10.08 -13.08 -3.10
C LYS A 197 9.76 -11.84 -3.96
N GLN A 198 8.72 -11.10 -3.60
CA GLN A 198 8.26 -9.89 -4.30
C GLN A 198 8.76 -8.60 -3.63
N TYR A 199 9.67 -8.70 -2.66
CA TYR A 199 10.22 -7.56 -1.92
C TYR A 199 10.73 -6.42 -2.81
N GLU A 200 11.47 -6.74 -3.89
CA GLU A 200 12.02 -5.72 -4.80
C GLU A 200 10.90 -4.89 -5.44
N LEU A 201 9.82 -5.56 -5.81
CA LEU A 201 8.67 -4.93 -6.43
C LEU A 201 7.93 -4.02 -5.46
N VAL A 202 7.65 -4.51 -4.25
CA VAL A 202 7.05 -3.72 -3.17
C VAL A 202 7.92 -2.51 -2.85
N SER A 203 9.24 -2.68 -2.83
CA SER A 203 10.21 -1.61 -2.57
C SER A 203 10.26 -0.57 -3.68
N GLN A 204 10.17 -0.98 -4.95
CA GLN A 204 10.02 -0.05 -6.07
C GLN A 204 8.73 0.75 -5.97
N TYR A 205 7.61 0.05 -5.74
CA TYR A 205 6.31 0.68 -5.57
C TYR A 205 6.34 1.74 -4.45
N ALA A 206 6.83 1.37 -3.27
CA ALA A 206 6.91 2.28 -2.13
C ALA A 206 7.84 3.49 -2.42
N ARG A 207 8.96 3.29 -3.10
CA ARG A 207 9.85 4.39 -3.53
C ARG A 207 9.12 5.39 -4.43
N HIS A 208 8.31 4.92 -5.38
CA HIS A 208 7.56 5.81 -6.27
C HIS A 208 6.48 6.58 -5.52
N VAL A 209 5.69 5.91 -4.66
CA VAL A 209 4.65 6.58 -3.85
C VAL A 209 5.26 7.62 -2.91
N ASN A 210 6.40 7.33 -2.28
CA ASN A 210 7.07 8.23 -1.33
C ASN A 210 7.51 9.57 -1.95
N THR A 211 7.64 9.64 -3.28
CA THR A 211 7.93 10.90 -3.99
C THR A 211 6.85 11.96 -3.72
N VAL A 212 5.61 11.55 -3.48
CA VAL A 212 4.48 12.46 -3.22
C VAL A 212 4.66 13.21 -1.90
N MET A 213 5.40 12.67 -0.92
CA MET A 213 5.63 13.36 0.35
C MET A 213 6.44 14.66 0.19
N ALA A 214 7.21 14.81 -0.90
CA ALA A 214 7.86 16.07 -1.22
C ALA A 214 6.86 17.20 -1.60
N VAL A 215 5.69 16.84 -2.14
CA VAL A 215 4.59 17.78 -2.41
C VAL A 215 3.96 18.22 -1.08
N TYR A 216 3.70 17.27 -0.17
CA TYR A 216 3.19 17.58 1.16
C TYR A 216 4.13 18.54 1.91
N GLU A 217 5.41 18.17 2.05
CA GLU A 217 6.41 18.99 2.75
C GLU A 217 6.55 20.42 2.18
N ALA A 218 6.35 20.59 0.86
CA ALA A 218 6.43 21.91 0.24
C ALA A 218 5.25 22.83 0.62
N GLU A 219 4.09 22.25 0.93
CA GLU A 219 2.83 22.99 1.04
C GLU A 219 2.31 23.13 2.46
N THR A 220 2.87 22.41 3.43
CA THR A 220 2.37 22.34 4.81
C THR A 220 2.80 23.48 5.72
N GLU A 221 3.69 24.35 5.25
CA GLU A 221 4.25 25.41 6.09
C GLU A 221 3.69 26.81 5.77
N ARG A 222 2.86 26.97 4.71
CA ARG A 222 2.51 28.30 4.21
C ARG A 222 1.09 28.35 3.65
N GLY A 223 0.27 29.23 4.23
CA GLY A 223 -1.00 29.64 3.63
C GLY A 223 -2.13 29.79 4.66
N PRO A 224 -3.29 30.31 4.23
CA PRO A 224 -4.50 30.33 5.05
C PRO A 224 -4.94 28.90 5.42
N GLN A 225 -5.53 28.74 6.61
CA GLN A 225 -6.07 27.47 7.12
C GLN A 225 -6.94 26.72 6.09
N ALA A 226 -7.80 27.45 5.35
CA ALA A 226 -8.67 26.88 4.33
C ALA A 226 -7.88 26.21 3.20
N LEU A 227 -6.77 26.83 2.76
CA LEU A 227 -5.92 26.30 1.70
C LEU A 227 -5.15 25.06 2.17
N ILE A 228 -4.65 25.07 3.40
CA ILE A 228 -3.99 23.90 4.01
C ILE A 228 -4.98 22.72 4.10
N THR A 229 -6.20 22.98 4.58
CA THR A 229 -7.27 21.99 4.67
C THR A 229 -7.60 21.37 3.32
N GLU A 230 -7.77 22.21 2.29
CA GLU A 230 -8.06 21.76 0.94
C GLU A 230 -6.95 20.85 0.38
N ARG A 231 -5.69 21.26 0.51
CA ARG A 231 -4.54 20.48 0.04
C ARG A 231 -4.39 19.16 0.77
N THR A 232 -4.55 19.16 2.09
CA THR A 232 -4.53 17.93 2.90
C THR A 232 -5.66 17.00 2.48
N ARG A 233 -6.85 17.54 2.17
CA ARG A 233 -7.96 16.74 1.66
C ARG A 233 -7.59 16.03 0.35
N GLN A 234 -7.01 16.77 -0.59
CA GLN A 234 -6.59 16.29 -1.91
C GLN A 234 -5.48 15.22 -1.85
N LEU A 235 -4.57 15.32 -0.87
CA LEU A 235 -3.49 14.34 -0.68
C LEU A 235 -3.93 13.08 0.09
N GLY A 236 -5.18 12.99 0.53
CA GLY A 236 -5.65 11.90 1.38
C GLY A 236 -5.42 10.49 0.81
N ALA A 237 -5.67 10.27 -0.48
CA ALA A 237 -5.40 8.98 -1.13
C ALA A 237 -3.90 8.65 -1.19
N CYS A 238 -3.05 9.68 -1.27
CA CYS A 238 -1.60 9.54 -1.27
C CYS A 238 -1.09 9.15 0.11
N PHE A 239 -1.63 9.75 1.18
CA PHE A 239 -1.31 9.32 2.54
C PHE A 239 -1.67 7.86 2.77
N ASP A 240 -2.87 7.44 2.35
CA ASP A 240 -3.30 6.05 2.48
C ASP A 240 -2.37 5.09 1.73
N ALA A 241 -2.00 5.42 0.49
CA ALA A 241 -1.08 4.62 -0.30
C ALA A 241 0.32 4.55 0.36
N THR A 242 0.83 5.66 0.88
CA THR A 242 2.11 5.69 1.61
C THR A 242 2.05 4.90 2.91
N LEU A 243 0.96 4.98 3.68
CA LEU A 243 0.82 4.22 4.92
C LEU A 243 0.73 2.71 4.65
N TRP A 244 -0.05 2.29 3.65
CA TRP A 244 -0.15 0.88 3.30
C TRP A 244 1.17 0.31 2.80
N THR A 245 1.79 0.95 1.80
CA THR A 245 3.11 0.54 1.30
C THR A 245 4.17 0.57 2.41
N GLY A 246 4.15 1.62 3.22
CA GLY A 246 4.81 1.79 4.51
C GLY A 246 4.86 0.53 5.35
N THR A 247 3.66 0.07 5.68
CA THR A 247 3.40 -1.09 6.54
C THR A 247 3.99 -2.37 5.95
N VAL A 248 3.71 -2.64 4.67
CA VAL A 248 4.16 -3.86 4.00
C VAL A 248 5.69 -3.92 3.90
N THR A 249 6.32 -2.83 3.46
CA THR A 249 7.78 -2.79 3.33
C THR A 249 8.48 -2.95 4.68
N LEU A 250 7.95 -2.37 5.76
CA LEU A 250 8.50 -2.58 7.10
C LEU A 250 8.41 -4.04 7.54
N SER A 251 7.25 -4.66 7.39
CA SER A 251 7.04 -6.06 7.76
C SER A 251 7.99 -6.99 6.98
N MET A 252 8.18 -6.72 5.69
CA MET A 252 9.16 -7.44 4.87
C MET A 252 10.60 -7.20 5.31
N PHE A 253 10.96 -5.96 5.70
CA PHE A 253 12.29 -5.65 6.22
C PHE A 253 12.58 -6.41 7.52
N GLU A 254 11.64 -6.40 8.46
CA GLU A 254 11.80 -7.10 9.73
C GLU A 254 11.99 -8.60 9.50
N THR A 255 11.20 -9.18 8.60
CA THR A 255 11.34 -10.60 8.20
C THR A 255 12.70 -10.88 7.56
N PHE A 256 13.11 -10.05 6.59
CA PHE A 256 14.35 -10.22 5.83
C PHE A 256 15.59 -10.08 6.73
N PHE A 257 15.65 -9.04 7.56
CA PHE A 257 16.80 -8.77 8.42
C PHE A 257 16.87 -9.70 9.64
N SER A 258 15.75 -10.24 10.09
CA SER A 258 15.77 -11.33 11.08
C SER A 258 16.46 -12.57 10.53
N ALA A 259 16.28 -12.86 9.23
CA ALA A 259 16.98 -13.96 8.55
C ALA A 259 18.43 -13.63 8.16
N THR A 260 18.76 -12.34 7.97
CA THR A 260 20.08 -11.89 7.52
C THR A 260 20.63 -10.66 8.29
N PRO A 261 20.98 -10.80 9.58
CA PRO A 261 21.39 -9.66 10.42
C PRO A 261 22.63 -8.91 9.92
N ALA A 262 23.53 -9.59 9.19
CA ALA A 262 24.72 -8.96 8.62
C ALA A 262 24.37 -7.87 7.59
N LEU A 263 23.26 -8.04 6.85
CA LEU A 263 22.82 -7.07 5.85
C LEU A 263 22.19 -5.82 6.49
N SER A 264 21.61 -5.94 7.69
CA SER A 264 20.94 -4.79 8.34
C SER A 264 21.90 -3.66 8.70
N ASN A 265 23.19 -3.97 8.84
CA ASN A 265 24.23 -3.02 9.22
C ASN A 265 24.99 -2.46 8.02
N SER A 266 24.62 -2.82 6.78
CA SER A 266 25.26 -2.23 5.61
C SER A 266 24.94 -0.72 5.53
N PRO A 267 25.90 0.15 5.18
CA PRO A 267 25.67 1.58 5.06
C PRO A 267 24.51 1.92 4.13
N GLU A 268 24.38 1.18 3.03
CA GLU A 268 23.33 1.34 2.03
C GLU A 268 21.93 1.04 2.59
N TRP A 269 21.80 -0.04 3.36
CA TRP A 269 20.54 -0.41 4.00
C TRP A 269 20.15 0.59 5.09
N ILE A 270 21.12 1.11 5.84
CA ILE A 270 20.88 2.15 6.85
C ILE A 270 20.30 3.42 6.20
N VAL A 271 20.86 3.86 5.07
CA VAL A 271 20.36 5.04 4.33
C VAL A 271 18.96 4.80 3.78
N THR A 272 18.73 3.64 3.17
CA THR A 272 17.43 3.25 2.61
C THR A 272 16.36 3.22 3.70
N ARG A 273 16.64 2.54 4.82
CA ARG A 273 15.74 2.46 5.98
C ARG A 273 15.43 3.84 6.55
N LYS A 274 16.43 4.70 6.73
CA LYS A 274 16.22 6.09 7.22
C LYS A 274 15.31 6.90 6.30
N THR A 275 15.53 6.81 4.99
CA THR A 275 14.73 7.55 3.98
C THR A 275 13.28 7.06 3.97
N PHE A 276 13.10 5.75 4.09
CA PHE A 276 11.80 5.11 4.17
C PHE A 276 11.03 5.54 5.43
N HIS A 277 11.65 5.41 6.62
CA HIS A 277 11.04 5.86 7.88
C HIS A 277 10.68 7.34 7.85
N LYS A 278 11.53 8.19 7.26
CA LYS A 278 11.22 9.62 7.10
C LYS A 278 9.93 9.81 6.31
N SER A 279 9.80 9.16 5.15
CA SER A 279 8.61 9.31 4.28
C SER A 279 7.34 8.80 4.96
N LEU A 280 7.42 7.66 5.63
CA LEU A 280 6.31 7.09 6.39
C LEU A 280 5.87 8.01 7.54
N PHE A 281 6.84 8.58 8.24
CA PHE A 281 6.57 9.54 9.31
C PHE A 281 5.92 10.82 8.78
N THR A 282 6.41 11.35 7.67
CA THR A 282 5.80 12.52 6.99
C THR A 282 4.34 12.23 6.61
N ALA A 283 4.04 11.06 6.04
CA ALA A 283 2.65 10.69 5.73
C ALA A 283 1.78 10.56 6.98
N THR A 284 2.34 9.98 8.05
CA THR A 284 1.67 9.85 9.34
C THR A 284 1.34 11.22 9.93
N GLU A 285 2.29 12.16 9.92
CA GLU A 285 2.05 13.55 10.34
C GLU A 285 0.99 14.21 9.46
N GLY A 286 1.00 14.00 8.14
CA GLY A 286 -0.05 14.50 7.24
C GLY A 286 -1.47 14.03 7.55
N VAL A 287 -1.64 12.75 7.87
CA VAL A 287 -2.94 12.21 8.30
C VAL A 287 -3.39 12.85 9.62
N LEU A 288 -2.46 12.93 10.57
CA LEU A 288 -2.73 13.44 11.90
C LEU A 288 -3.01 14.95 11.91
N ASP A 289 -2.31 15.71 11.09
CA ASP A 289 -2.60 17.12 10.89
C ASP A 289 -3.97 17.28 10.25
N GLY A 290 -4.31 16.46 9.25
CA GLY A 290 -5.66 16.38 8.68
C GLY A 290 -6.75 16.23 9.74
N TYR A 291 -6.56 15.37 10.74
CA TYR A 291 -7.53 15.21 11.83
C TYR A 291 -7.76 16.47 12.70
N ARG A 292 -6.86 17.46 12.63
CA ARG A 292 -6.92 18.72 13.37
C ARG A 292 -7.44 19.88 12.53
N LEU A 293 -7.62 19.70 11.22
CA LEU A 293 -8.02 20.77 10.31
C LEU A 293 -9.53 20.97 10.32
N ASP A 294 -9.96 22.23 10.49
CA ASP A 294 -11.36 22.61 10.39
C ASP A 294 -11.88 22.39 8.96
N GLY A 295 -13.00 21.68 8.83
CA GLY A 295 -13.64 21.42 7.53
C GLY A 295 -13.08 20.22 6.75
N ILE A 296 -12.18 19.41 7.32
CA ILE A 296 -11.65 18.21 6.65
C ILE A 296 -12.75 17.18 6.31
N GLY A 297 -13.76 17.06 7.17
CA GLY A 297 -14.90 16.15 7.04
C GLY A 297 -14.67 14.77 7.70
N SER A 298 -15.70 14.20 8.31
CA SER A 298 -15.62 12.91 9.02
C SER A 298 -15.28 11.74 8.09
N ASP A 299 -15.78 11.75 6.85
CA ASP A 299 -15.56 10.66 5.89
C ASP A 299 -14.10 10.56 5.47
N TRP A 300 -13.45 11.72 5.27
CA TRP A 300 -12.01 11.78 5.03
C TRP A 300 -11.26 11.19 6.22
N CYS A 301 -11.66 11.50 7.45
CA CYS A 301 -10.97 10.99 8.62
C CYS A 301 -11.16 9.48 8.80
N LEU A 302 -12.40 8.98 8.66
CA LEU A 302 -12.73 7.56 8.81
C LEU A 302 -11.95 6.67 7.83
N ALA A 303 -11.80 7.11 6.58
CA ALA A 303 -11.07 6.37 5.56
C ALA A 303 -9.59 6.11 5.93
N ARG A 304 -8.99 6.95 6.78
CA ARG A 304 -7.55 6.95 7.12
C ARG A 304 -7.27 6.19 8.41
N ILE A 305 -8.29 5.80 9.18
CA ILE A 305 -8.10 5.06 10.44
C ILE A 305 -7.46 3.70 10.20
N ARG A 306 -7.96 2.95 9.21
CA ARG A 306 -7.47 1.59 8.91
C ARG A 306 -6.00 1.56 8.48
N PRO A 307 -5.53 2.34 7.48
CA PRO A 307 -4.11 2.37 7.15
C PRO A 307 -3.25 2.87 8.31
N LEU A 308 -3.75 3.81 9.12
CA LEU A 308 -3.05 4.30 10.30
C LEU A 308 -2.92 3.22 11.38
N ASP A 309 -3.96 2.45 11.67
CA ASP A 309 -3.93 1.33 12.63
C ASP A 309 -2.93 0.25 12.18
N ALA A 310 -3.00 -0.16 10.90
CA ALA A 310 -2.09 -1.15 10.33
C ALA A 310 -0.62 -0.72 10.47
N MET A 311 -0.30 0.52 10.07
CA MET A 311 1.04 1.07 10.21
C MET A 311 1.47 1.15 11.67
N THR A 312 0.57 1.59 12.56
CA THR A 312 0.89 1.80 13.97
C THR A 312 1.23 0.47 14.66
N ARG A 313 0.54 -0.62 14.33
CA ARG A 313 0.83 -1.96 14.87
C ARG A 313 2.23 -2.46 14.49
N GLU A 314 2.63 -2.27 13.23
CA GLU A 314 3.95 -2.70 12.75
C GLU A 314 5.07 -1.76 13.24
N LEU A 315 4.84 -0.45 13.28
CA LEU A 315 5.91 0.52 13.54
C LEU A 315 6.15 0.78 15.04
N ILE A 316 5.14 0.68 15.92
CA ILE A 316 5.31 0.96 17.36
C ILE A 316 6.47 0.17 17.99
N PRO A 317 6.63 -1.13 17.77
CA PRO A 317 7.70 -1.90 18.41
C PRO A 317 9.09 -1.32 18.14
N THR A 318 9.30 -0.73 16.96
CA THR A 318 10.59 -0.21 16.51
C THR A 318 10.70 1.33 16.54
N MET A 319 9.61 2.02 16.87
CA MET A 319 9.55 3.49 16.89
C MET A 319 10.26 4.10 18.12
N PRO A 320 11.15 5.10 17.94
CA PRO A 320 11.71 5.88 19.04
C PRO A 320 10.66 6.52 19.97
N ALA A 321 10.96 6.60 21.27
CA ALA A 321 10.04 7.11 22.29
C ALA A 321 9.51 8.54 22.02
N GLU A 322 10.36 9.43 21.51
CA GLU A 322 9.97 10.79 21.13
C GLU A 322 8.95 10.81 19.97
N GLN A 323 9.09 9.89 19.01
CA GLN A 323 8.13 9.76 17.91
C GLN A 323 6.80 9.20 18.42
N LYS A 324 6.81 8.18 19.28
CA LYS A 324 5.60 7.68 19.96
C LYS A 324 4.88 8.78 20.74
N LYS A 325 5.62 9.65 21.41
CA LYS A 325 5.07 10.80 22.15
C LYS A 325 4.37 11.79 21.22
N ARG A 326 4.98 12.15 20.09
CA ARG A 326 4.35 13.02 19.08
C ARG A 326 3.08 12.40 18.50
N LEU A 327 3.14 11.12 18.12
CA LEU A 327 1.98 10.39 17.60
C LEU A 327 0.80 10.39 18.59
N ARG A 328 1.06 10.16 19.89
CA ARG A 328 0.04 10.25 20.95
C ARG A 328 -0.56 11.65 21.06
N GLN A 329 0.28 12.69 21.10
CA GLN A 329 -0.21 14.07 21.15
C GLN A 329 -1.09 14.41 19.96
N SER A 330 -0.72 13.90 18.79
CA SER A 330 -1.48 14.06 17.56
C SER A 330 -2.83 13.37 17.55
N LEU A 331 -2.91 12.12 18.00
CA LEU A 331 -4.19 11.41 18.10
C LEU A 331 -5.14 12.06 19.10
N ARG A 332 -4.64 12.61 20.21
CA ARG A 332 -5.48 13.34 21.18
C ARG A 332 -6.13 14.58 20.59
N LEU A 333 -5.51 15.19 19.59
CA LEU A 333 -6.00 16.40 18.93
C LEU A 333 -6.94 16.10 17.76
N ALA A 334 -7.19 14.83 17.42
CA ALA A 334 -8.09 14.39 16.34
C ALA A 334 -9.59 14.58 16.64
N ALA A 335 -9.94 15.22 17.76
CA ALA A 335 -11.32 15.40 18.22
C ALA A 335 -12.24 16.16 17.23
N LYS A 336 -11.66 16.90 16.28
CA LYS A 336 -12.41 17.72 15.30
C LYS A 336 -13.11 16.92 14.20
N CYS A 337 -12.73 15.66 13.99
CA CYS A 337 -13.39 14.79 13.02
C CYS A 337 -14.72 14.19 13.50
N GLY A 338 -15.13 14.49 14.74
CA GLY A 338 -16.37 14.01 15.34
C GLY A 338 -16.21 12.77 16.23
N PRO A 339 -17.24 12.45 17.03
CA PRO A 339 -17.16 11.46 18.11
C PRO A 339 -16.89 10.04 17.60
N LYS A 340 -17.46 9.65 16.45
CA LYS A 340 -17.25 8.33 15.83
C LYS A 340 -15.78 8.09 15.46
N VAL A 341 -15.09 9.11 14.96
CA VAL A 341 -13.65 9.03 14.62
C VAL A 341 -12.84 8.89 15.89
N GLN A 342 -13.16 9.68 16.92
CA GLN A 342 -12.48 9.61 18.21
C GLN A 342 -12.61 8.22 18.86
N GLU A 343 -13.79 7.62 18.81
CA GLU A 343 -14.05 6.26 19.29
C GLU A 343 -13.16 5.23 18.56
N GLN A 344 -13.10 5.29 17.24
CA GLN A 344 -12.30 4.36 16.43
C GLN A 344 -10.79 4.59 16.52
N LEU A 345 -10.33 5.78 16.94
CA LEU A 345 -8.92 6.04 17.20
C LEU A 345 -8.46 5.55 18.59
N GLN A 346 -9.38 5.24 19.52
CA GLN A 346 -9.00 4.79 20.87
C GLN A 346 -8.14 3.51 20.89
N PRO A 347 -8.42 2.47 20.08
CA PRO A 347 -7.57 1.28 20.03
C PRO A 347 -6.13 1.62 19.61
N ILE A 348 -5.97 2.49 18.61
CA ILE A 348 -4.66 2.95 18.12
C ILE A 348 -3.92 3.69 19.25
N ALA A 349 -4.59 4.61 19.94
CA ALA A 349 -4.02 5.34 21.06
C ALA A 349 -3.53 4.39 22.17
N LYS A 350 -4.32 3.37 22.51
CA LYS A 350 -3.94 2.33 23.49
C LYS A 350 -2.74 1.50 23.04
N THR A 351 -2.63 1.17 21.75
CA THR A 351 -1.46 0.45 21.22
C THR A 351 -0.18 1.26 21.42
N ILE A 352 -0.21 2.59 21.26
CA ILE A 352 0.98 3.45 21.44
C ILE A 352 1.35 3.64 22.93
N GLU A 353 0.40 3.43 23.84
CA GLU A 353 0.64 3.52 25.28
C GLU A 353 1.31 2.27 25.87
N ARG A 354 1.26 1.15 25.15
CA ARG A 354 2.02 -0.08 25.46
C ARG A 354 3.45 0.03 24.91
#